data_AF-A0A7X8SQF3-F1
#
_entry.id   AF-A0A7X8SQF3-F1
#
_cell.length_a   1.000
_cell.length_b   1.000
_cell.length_c   1.000
_cell.angle_alpha   90.00
_cell.angle_beta   90.00
_cell.angle_gamma   90.00
#
_symmetry.space_group_name_H-M   'P 1'
#
loop_
_entity.id
_entity.type
_entity.pdbx_description
1 polymer ?
#
loop_
_entity_poly.entity_id
_entity_poly.type
_entity_poly.pdbx_seq_one_letter_code
_entity_poly.pdbx_strand_id
1 'polypeptide(L)'
;MKKISLGRAPDNTLILSNSKISSKHCEIHDDGNDYLIYDCDSTNGTYINGHLVRTSIIEKTDRLVLADYEIDLQKVLRAFDYLKEGDKIPYPELSNHIAEKESNASIKDKFLELENVYDDYIAKKKKIMLVDATKKTGIRAGLAFIPVVGPALGILSSNVGGNVQQKIMDLDEEHKKNYVCPKCYKFFGNEPFENLKKRGFCFACKTKWLEQ
;
A
#
# COMPACT_ATOMS: atom_id res chain seq x y z
N MET A 1 -1.85 -20.37 -12.77
CA MET A 1 -1.52 -19.64 -14.00
C MET A 1 -2.50 -18.50 -14.13
N LYS A 2 -2.04 -17.25 -14.02
CA LYS A 2 -2.92 -16.09 -14.23
C LYS A 2 -3.14 -15.92 -15.72
N LYS A 3 -4.31 -15.43 -16.12
CA LYS A 3 -4.57 -15.09 -17.51
C LYS A 3 -5.34 -13.79 -17.65
N ILE A 4 -5.07 -13.08 -18.74
CA ILE A 4 -5.79 -11.90 -19.18
C ILE A 4 -6.33 -12.21 -20.58
N SER A 5 -7.65 -12.24 -20.74
CA SER A 5 -8.29 -12.38 -22.04
C SER A 5 -8.57 -11.02 -22.66
N LEU A 6 -8.35 -10.92 -23.97
CA LEU A 6 -8.60 -9.73 -24.77
C LEU A 6 -9.60 -10.05 -25.89
N GLY A 7 -10.62 -9.21 -26.01
CA GLY A 7 -11.61 -9.37 -27.06
C GLY A 7 -12.76 -8.38 -26.93
N ARG A 8 -13.67 -8.42 -27.91
CA ARG A 8 -14.82 -7.51 -27.94
C ARG A 8 -15.94 -7.90 -26.99
N ALA A 9 -16.06 -9.18 -26.63
CA ALA A 9 -17.11 -9.64 -25.74
C ALA A 9 -16.91 -9.13 -24.30
N PRO A 10 -18.00 -8.88 -23.55
CA PRO A 10 -17.93 -8.33 -22.19
C PRO A 10 -17.50 -9.37 -21.14
N ASP A 11 -17.25 -10.62 -21.52
CA ASP A 11 -16.70 -11.65 -20.65
C ASP A 11 -15.17 -11.71 -20.66
N ASN A 12 -14.50 -10.91 -21.49
CA ASN A 12 -13.04 -10.77 -21.46
C ASN A 12 -12.56 -9.90 -20.30
N THR A 13 -11.33 -10.15 -19.85
CA THR A 13 -10.66 -9.31 -18.85
C THR A 13 -10.46 -7.89 -19.37
N LEU A 14 -9.96 -7.77 -20.60
CA LEU A 14 -9.79 -6.49 -21.30
C LEU A 14 -10.75 -6.42 -22.48
N ILE A 15 -11.74 -5.54 -22.36
CA ILE A 15 -12.81 -5.39 -23.34
C ILE A 15 -12.40 -4.33 -24.36
N LEU A 16 -12.35 -4.73 -25.62
CA LEU A 16 -11.93 -3.89 -26.74
C LEU A 16 -13.13 -3.57 -27.64
N SER A 17 -13.46 -2.29 -27.81
CA SER A 17 -14.64 -1.84 -28.57
C SER A 17 -14.48 -1.82 -30.09
N ASN A 18 -13.39 -2.39 -30.65
CA ASN A 18 -13.13 -2.40 -32.09
C ASN A 18 -13.89 -3.55 -32.78
N SER A 19 -14.65 -3.24 -33.83
CA SER A 19 -15.46 -4.20 -34.59
C SER A 19 -14.66 -5.28 -35.33
N LYS A 20 -13.39 -5.01 -35.66
CA LYS A 20 -12.48 -5.98 -36.29
C LYS A 20 -11.86 -6.96 -35.30
N ILE A 21 -12.03 -6.74 -34.00
CA ILE A 21 -11.56 -7.64 -32.96
C ILE A 21 -12.66 -8.67 -32.68
N SER A 22 -12.30 -9.95 -32.81
CA SER A 22 -13.16 -11.09 -32.45
C SER A 22 -13.66 -11.01 -31.00
N SER A 23 -14.81 -11.65 -30.75
CA SER A 23 -15.44 -11.69 -29.42
C SER A 23 -14.48 -12.20 -28.35
N LYS A 24 -13.76 -13.29 -28.62
CA LYS A 24 -12.58 -13.74 -27.89
C LYS A 24 -11.44 -13.75 -28.88
N HIS A 25 -10.47 -12.86 -28.72
CA HIS A 25 -9.45 -12.65 -29.74
C HIS A 25 -8.16 -13.36 -29.37
N CYS A 26 -7.65 -13.09 -28.17
CA CYS A 26 -6.48 -13.76 -27.66
C CYS A 26 -6.51 -13.82 -26.12
N GLU A 27 -5.68 -14.69 -25.57
CA GLU A 27 -5.39 -14.72 -24.13
C GLU A 27 -3.88 -14.61 -23.92
N ILE A 28 -3.48 -13.86 -22.90
CA ILE A 28 -2.10 -13.81 -22.41
C ILE A 28 -2.07 -14.55 -21.07
N HIS A 29 -1.15 -15.49 -20.94
CA HIS A 29 -0.98 -16.33 -19.76
C HIS A 29 0.38 -16.01 -19.13
N ASP A 30 0.39 -15.94 -17.80
CA ASP A 30 1.59 -15.79 -16.97
C ASP A 30 1.89 -17.14 -16.31
N ASP A 31 2.99 -17.76 -16.74
CA ASP A 31 3.47 -19.04 -16.22
C ASP A 31 4.49 -18.89 -15.07
N GLY A 32 4.83 -17.65 -14.70
CA GLY A 32 5.79 -17.30 -13.66
C GLY A 32 7.22 -17.02 -14.16
N ASN A 33 7.57 -17.44 -15.38
CA ASN A 33 8.85 -17.13 -16.03
C ASN A 33 8.64 -16.25 -17.27
N ASP A 34 7.69 -16.62 -18.12
CA ASP A 34 7.43 -16.03 -19.41
C ASP A 34 5.94 -15.68 -19.56
N TYR A 35 5.66 -14.74 -20.46
CA TYR A 35 4.30 -14.45 -20.91
C TYR A 35 4.04 -15.13 -22.25
N LEU A 36 2.99 -15.95 -22.28
CA LEU A 36 2.57 -16.69 -23.47
C LEU A 36 1.27 -16.09 -23.99
N ILE A 37 1.27 -15.65 -25.25
CA ILE A 37 0.05 -15.25 -25.94
C ILE A 37 -0.49 -16.41 -26.77
N TYR A 38 -1.82 -16.56 -26.78
CA TYR A 38 -2.57 -17.52 -27.59
C TYR A 38 -3.64 -16.77 -28.38
N ASP A 39 -3.59 -16.85 -29.70
CA ASP A 39 -4.71 -16.42 -30.55
C ASP A 39 -5.86 -17.44 -30.44
N CYS A 40 -7.09 -16.95 -30.28
CA CYS A 40 -8.28 -17.78 -30.07
C CYS A 40 -9.06 -18.01 -31.38
N ASP A 41 -8.35 -18.40 -32.45
CA ASP A 41 -8.89 -18.50 -33.81
C ASP A 41 -9.59 -17.20 -34.24
N SER A 42 -8.90 -16.08 -34.03
CA SER A 42 -9.43 -14.76 -34.34
C SER A 42 -9.58 -14.56 -35.86
N THR A 43 -10.57 -13.76 -36.26
CA THR A 43 -10.92 -13.58 -37.68
C THR A 43 -9.84 -12.83 -38.47
N ASN A 44 -9.20 -11.86 -37.83
CA ASN A 44 -8.22 -10.98 -38.46
C ASN A 44 -6.78 -11.22 -37.97
N GLY A 45 -6.59 -12.16 -37.04
CA GLY A 45 -5.29 -12.58 -36.54
C GLY A 45 -4.70 -11.70 -35.43
N THR A 46 -3.82 -12.33 -34.66
CA THR A 46 -2.93 -11.70 -33.69
C THR A 46 -1.52 -11.59 -34.28
N TYR A 47 -0.91 -10.41 -34.18
CA TYR A 47 0.42 -10.15 -34.73
C TYR A 47 1.39 -9.70 -33.65
N ILE A 48 2.58 -10.29 -33.63
CA ILE A 48 3.71 -9.89 -32.79
C ILE A 48 4.83 -9.41 -33.71
N ASN A 49 5.28 -8.17 -33.52
CA ASN A 49 6.33 -7.55 -34.34
C ASN A 49 6.04 -7.63 -35.85
N GLY A 50 4.75 -7.59 -36.23
CA GLY A 50 4.29 -7.67 -37.62
C GLY A 50 4.10 -9.09 -38.15
N HIS A 51 4.41 -10.13 -37.39
CA HIS A 51 4.24 -11.52 -37.79
C HIS A 51 2.96 -12.10 -37.21
N LEU A 52 2.15 -12.76 -38.05
CA LEU A 52 0.95 -13.48 -37.62
C LEU A 52 1.36 -14.68 -36.73
N VAL A 53 0.78 -14.78 -35.54
CA VAL A 53 1.08 -15.85 -34.59
C VAL A 53 -0.20 -16.55 -34.13
N ARG A 54 -0.11 -17.87 -33.91
CA ARG A 54 -1.13 -18.61 -33.13
C ARG A 54 -0.74 -18.67 -31.65
N THR A 55 0.53 -18.83 -31.37
CA THR A 55 1.11 -18.75 -30.03
C THR A 55 2.50 -18.15 -30.12
N SER A 56 2.90 -17.40 -29.10
CA SER A 56 4.25 -16.83 -29.00
C SER A 56 4.56 -16.59 -27.53
N ILE A 57 5.84 -16.73 -27.16
CA ILE A 57 6.37 -16.04 -26.00
C ILE A 57 6.49 -14.56 -26.37
N ILE A 58 6.15 -13.67 -25.43
CA ILE A 58 6.14 -12.23 -25.65
C ILE A 58 6.86 -11.50 -24.53
N GLU A 59 7.57 -10.44 -24.90
CA GLU A 59 8.24 -9.55 -23.98
C GLU A 59 7.59 -8.16 -23.98
N LYS A 60 7.81 -7.39 -22.92
CA LYS A 60 7.27 -6.03 -22.77
C LYS A 60 7.68 -5.04 -23.88
N THR A 61 8.71 -5.37 -24.65
CA THR A 61 9.20 -4.55 -25.77
C THR A 61 8.57 -4.92 -27.10
N ASP A 62 7.84 -6.03 -27.16
CA ASP A 62 7.21 -6.48 -28.39
C ASP A 62 6.02 -5.61 -28.78
N ARG A 63 5.82 -5.48 -30.08
CA ARG A 63 4.68 -4.79 -30.67
C ARG A 63 3.55 -5.79 -30.90
N LEU A 64 2.52 -5.71 -30.06
CA LEU A 64 1.30 -6.50 -30.19
C LEU A 64 0.23 -5.74 -30.98
N VAL A 65 -0.27 -6.35 -32.06
CA VAL A 65 -1.40 -5.83 -32.84
C VAL A 65 -2.47 -6.91 -32.95
N LEU A 66 -3.72 -6.56 -32.60
CA LEU A 66 -4.89 -7.41 -32.77
C LEU A 66 -5.72 -6.87 -33.92
N ALA A 67 -5.87 -7.64 -35.00
CA ALA A 67 -6.40 -7.13 -36.27
C ALA A 67 -5.62 -5.88 -36.77
N ASP A 68 -6.17 -4.68 -36.58
CA ASP A 68 -5.56 -3.39 -36.91
C ASP A 68 -5.37 -2.48 -35.69
N TYR A 69 -5.56 -3.02 -34.49
CA TYR A 69 -5.50 -2.28 -33.24
C TYR A 69 -4.24 -2.62 -32.47
N GLU A 70 -3.40 -1.62 -32.25
CA GLU A 70 -2.17 -1.77 -31.48
C GLU A 70 -2.46 -1.75 -29.98
N ILE A 71 -1.94 -2.75 -29.28
CA ILE A 71 -2.06 -2.90 -27.83
C ILE A 71 -0.73 -2.51 -27.20
N ASP A 72 -0.79 -1.59 -26.23
CA ASP A 72 0.32 -1.30 -25.34
C ASP A 72 0.57 -2.50 -24.42
N LEU A 73 1.53 -3.33 -24.82
CA LEU A 73 1.83 -4.58 -24.15
C LEU A 73 2.39 -4.35 -22.74
N GLN A 74 3.17 -3.28 -22.53
CA GLN A 74 3.70 -2.96 -21.20
C GLN A 74 2.59 -2.74 -20.18
N LYS A 75 1.52 -2.05 -20.58
CA LYS A 75 0.34 -1.85 -19.73
C LYS A 75 -0.38 -3.16 -19.43
N VAL A 76 -0.56 -4.02 -20.42
CA VAL A 76 -1.24 -5.31 -20.24
C VAL A 76 -0.44 -6.23 -19.33
N LEU A 77 0.88 -6.30 -19.49
CA LEU A 77 1.75 -7.12 -18.64
C LEU A 77 1.77 -6.60 -17.20
N ARG A 78 1.83 -5.28 -16.98
CA ARG A 78 1.66 -4.69 -15.64
C ARG A 78 0.33 -5.03 -14.98
N ALA A 79 -0.73 -5.23 -15.76
CA ALA A 79 -2.04 -5.53 -15.21
C ALA A 79 -2.07 -6.87 -14.44
N PHE A 80 -1.16 -7.81 -14.72
CA PHE A 80 -1.07 -9.08 -13.96
C PHE A 80 -0.77 -8.89 -12.47
N ASP A 81 -0.12 -7.80 -12.09
CA ASP A 81 0.19 -7.48 -10.70
C ASP A 81 -1.05 -7.04 -9.91
N TYR A 82 -2.03 -6.44 -10.59
CA TYR A 82 -3.15 -5.73 -9.95
C TYR A 82 -4.53 -6.35 -10.20
N LEU A 83 -4.71 -7.05 -11.32
CA LEU A 83 -6.00 -7.63 -11.67
C LEU A 83 -6.24 -8.97 -10.97
N LYS A 84 -7.48 -9.17 -10.54
CA LYS A 84 -7.99 -10.39 -9.94
C LYS A 84 -8.80 -11.17 -10.97
N GLU A 85 -8.96 -12.46 -10.73
CA GLU A 85 -9.82 -13.30 -11.57
C GLU A 85 -11.26 -12.77 -11.56
N GLY A 86 -11.83 -12.60 -12.76
CA GLY A 86 -13.17 -12.05 -12.95
C GLY A 86 -13.24 -10.54 -13.18
N ASP A 87 -12.13 -9.80 -13.07
CA ASP A 87 -12.08 -8.39 -13.47
C ASP A 87 -12.41 -8.23 -14.95
N LYS A 88 -13.19 -7.18 -15.26
CA LYS A 88 -13.68 -6.86 -16.61
C LYS A 88 -13.55 -5.37 -16.83
N ILE A 89 -12.55 -4.97 -17.60
CA ILE A 89 -12.14 -3.58 -17.73
C ILE A 89 -12.17 -3.20 -19.21
N PRO A 90 -12.87 -2.12 -19.59
CA PRO A 90 -12.68 -1.52 -20.90
C PRO A 90 -11.21 -1.14 -21.10
N TYR A 91 -10.57 -1.64 -22.16
CA TYR A 91 -9.14 -1.44 -22.39
C TYR A 91 -8.68 0.04 -22.29
N PRO A 92 -9.44 1.04 -22.82
CA PRO A 92 -9.08 2.44 -22.66
C PRO A 92 -8.99 2.92 -21.19
N GLU A 93 -9.70 2.27 -20.28
CA GLU A 93 -9.74 2.62 -18.85
C GLU A 93 -8.66 1.89 -18.03
N LEU A 94 -7.94 0.93 -18.63
CA LEU A 94 -6.95 0.10 -17.95
C LEU A 94 -5.89 0.92 -17.21
N SER A 95 -5.41 2.01 -17.82
CA SER A 95 -4.38 2.86 -17.21
C SER A 95 -4.86 3.51 -15.91
N ASN A 96 -6.12 3.97 -15.89
CA ASN A 96 -6.71 4.58 -14.69
C ASN A 96 -6.91 3.52 -13.60
N HIS A 97 -7.38 2.34 -13.98
CA HIS A 97 -7.58 1.24 -13.04
C HIS A 97 -6.26 0.81 -12.37
N ILE A 98 -5.19 0.67 -13.16
CA ILE A 98 -3.84 0.36 -12.64
C ILE A 98 -3.38 1.47 -11.69
N ALA A 99 -3.49 2.75 -12.09
CA ALA A 99 -3.04 3.87 -11.25
C ALA A 99 -3.81 3.96 -9.92
N GLU A 100 -5.12 3.72 -9.93
CA GLU A 100 -5.92 3.66 -8.70
C GLU A 100 -5.46 2.52 -7.79
N LYS A 101 -5.22 1.33 -8.34
CA LYS A 101 -4.74 0.15 -7.60
C LYS A 101 -3.33 0.37 -7.04
N GLU A 102 -2.42 0.91 -7.84
CA GLU A 102 -1.07 1.31 -7.42
C GLU A 102 -1.12 2.32 -6.26
N SER A 103 -1.98 3.34 -6.36
CA SER A 103 -2.13 4.32 -5.29
C SER A 103 -2.65 3.71 -3.99
N ASN A 104 -3.61 2.77 -4.08
CA ASN A 104 -4.16 2.07 -2.93
C ASN A 104 -3.16 1.09 -2.32
N ALA A 105 -2.37 0.39 -3.13
CA ALA A 105 -1.27 -0.45 -2.68
C ALA A 105 -0.22 0.40 -1.93
N SER A 106 0.19 1.55 -2.50
CA SER A 106 1.10 2.48 -1.82
C SER A 106 0.54 2.99 -0.49
N ILE A 107 -0.77 3.25 -0.40
CA ILE A 107 -1.43 3.66 0.85
C ILE A 107 -1.41 2.53 1.87
N LYS A 108 -1.66 1.29 1.45
CA LYS A 108 -1.63 0.09 2.31
C LYS A 108 -0.23 -0.13 2.88
N ASP A 109 0.80 -0.09 2.03
CA ASP A 109 2.19 -0.33 2.47
C ASP A 109 2.65 0.75 3.45
N LYS A 110 2.40 2.03 3.12
CA LYS A 110 2.65 3.16 4.03
C LYS A 110 1.88 3.05 5.35
N PHE A 111 0.67 2.47 5.32
CA PHE A 111 -0.10 2.23 6.55
C PHE A 111 0.55 1.12 7.39
N LEU A 112 0.99 0.03 6.79
CA LEU A 112 1.64 -1.08 7.50
C LEU A 112 2.97 -0.65 8.12
N GLU A 113 3.72 0.24 7.47
CA GLU A 113 4.95 0.83 8.02
C GLU A 113 4.74 1.56 9.36
N LEU A 114 3.51 2.03 9.64
CA LEU A 114 3.19 2.72 10.89
C LEU A 114 3.29 1.80 12.12
N GLU A 115 3.23 0.48 11.94
CA GLU A 115 3.49 -0.50 13.02
C GLU A 115 4.87 -0.27 13.62
N ASN A 116 5.89 -0.22 12.77
CA ASN A 116 7.27 0.02 13.17
C ASN A 116 7.45 1.41 13.78
N VAL A 117 6.77 2.43 13.24
CA VAL A 117 6.81 3.80 13.77
C VAL A 117 6.28 3.85 15.21
N TYR A 118 5.14 3.19 15.47
CA TYR A 118 4.53 3.15 16.79
C TYR A 118 5.40 2.37 17.79
N ASP A 119 5.88 1.20 17.40
CA ASP A 119 6.69 0.35 18.27
C ASP A 119 8.03 1.00 18.63
N ASP A 120 8.68 1.66 17.68
CA ASP A 120 9.91 2.43 17.91
C ASP A 120 9.66 3.61 18.87
N TYR A 121 8.56 4.34 18.69
CA TYR A 121 8.16 5.41 19.62
C TYR A 121 7.99 4.88 21.05
N ILE A 122 7.25 3.79 21.24
CA ILE A 122 7.03 3.18 22.56
C ILE A 122 8.36 2.70 23.17
N ALA A 123 9.21 2.04 22.38
CA ALA A 123 10.51 1.54 22.82
C ALA A 123 11.46 2.68 23.24
N LYS A 124 11.58 3.74 22.42
CA LYS A 124 12.38 4.94 22.72
C LYS A 124 11.86 5.65 23.96
N LYS A 125 10.55 5.85 24.08
CA LYS A 125 9.93 6.52 25.24
C LYS A 125 10.19 5.74 26.53
N LYS A 126 10.01 4.41 26.51
CA LYS A 126 10.33 3.53 27.64
C LYS A 126 11.82 3.60 28.02
N LYS A 127 12.73 3.61 27.04
CA LYS A 127 14.17 3.74 27.28
C LYS A 127 14.53 5.07 27.95
N ILE A 128 13.95 6.18 27.49
CA ILE A 128 14.18 7.50 28.08
C ILE A 128 13.68 7.54 29.53
N MET A 129 12.50 6.97 29.82
CA MET A 129 11.95 6.90 31.18
C MET A 129 12.78 6.02 32.13
N LEU A 130 13.32 4.89 31.66
CA LEU A 130 14.17 4.00 32.45
C LEU A 130 15.55 4.61 32.78
N VAL A 131 16.12 5.40 31.85
CA VAL A 131 17.37 6.13 32.07
C VAL A 131 17.23 7.21 33.15
N ASP A 132 16.04 7.82 33.28
CA ASP A 132 15.76 8.76 34.39
C ASP A 132 15.66 8.05 35.74
N ALA A 133 14.99 6.89 35.78
CA ALA A 133 14.84 6.09 36.99
C ALA A 133 16.19 5.63 37.57
N THR A 134 17.14 5.26 36.71
CA THR A 134 18.50 4.83 37.12
C THR A 134 19.41 5.98 37.52
N LYS A 135 19.17 7.22 37.04
CA LYS A 135 19.88 8.41 37.54
C LYS A 135 19.37 8.85 38.92
N LYS A 136 18.10 8.60 39.24
CA LYS A 136 17.51 8.91 40.55
C LYS A 136 17.97 8.00 41.69
N THR A 137 18.42 6.77 41.41
CA THR A 137 18.97 5.87 42.44
C THR A 137 20.39 6.23 42.90
N GLY A 138 21.09 7.12 42.19
CA GLY A 138 22.45 7.58 42.53
C GLY A 138 22.52 8.80 43.45
N ILE A 139 21.40 9.48 43.73
CA ILE A 139 21.36 10.64 44.64
C ILE A 139 20.66 10.22 45.92
N ARG A 140 21.47 9.91 46.94
CA ARG A 140 21.04 9.97 48.34
C ARG A 140 20.50 11.37 48.64
N ALA A 141 19.19 11.54 48.62
CA ALA A 141 18.53 12.63 49.30
C ALA A 141 17.23 12.07 49.86
N GLY A 142 17.23 11.75 51.14
CA GLY A 142 16.01 11.38 51.85
C GLY A 142 15.01 12.51 51.72
N LEU A 143 13.75 12.15 51.45
CA LEU A 143 12.55 12.83 51.93
C LEU A 143 11.33 11.98 51.54
N ALA A 144 10.79 11.34 52.57
CA ALA A 144 9.42 10.91 52.83
C ALA A 144 8.53 10.47 51.65
N PHE A 145 8.12 9.19 51.72
CA PHE A 145 6.78 8.75 51.33
C PHE A 145 5.74 9.64 52.03
N ILE A 146 5.01 10.48 51.29
CA ILE A 146 3.81 11.16 51.77
C ILE A 146 2.63 10.62 50.94
N PRO A 147 1.61 10.00 51.56
CA PRO A 147 0.41 9.60 50.85
C PRO A 147 -0.46 10.85 50.64
N VAL A 148 -0.44 11.43 49.44
CA VAL A 148 -1.31 12.58 49.12
C VAL A 148 -2.63 12.07 48.55
N VAL A 149 -3.67 12.14 49.38
CA VAL A 149 -5.08 11.97 49.05
C VAL A 149 -5.53 13.16 48.19
N GLY A 150 -5.28 13.12 46.87
CA GLY A 150 -5.83 14.03 45.86
C GLY A 150 -5.66 15.54 46.11
N PRO A 151 -6.25 16.39 45.24
CA PRO A 151 -5.97 16.47 43.82
C PRO A 151 -4.57 17.10 43.60
N ALA A 152 -3.53 16.28 43.54
CA ALA A 152 -2.14 16.72 43.37
C ALA A 152 -1.83 16.96 41.88
N LEU A 153 -2.02 18.19 41.40
CA LEU A 153 -1.59 18.62 40.06
C LEU A 153 -0.65 19.85 40.09
N GLY A 154 -0.13 20.24 41.26
CA GLY A 154 0.58 21.52 41.40
C GLY A 154 2.06 21.47 41.81
N ILE A 155 2.56 20.42 42.48
CA ILE A 155 3.90 20.49 43.11
C ILE A 155 4.63 19.16 43.00
N LEU A 156 5.20 18.88 41.82
CA LEU A 156 6.43 18.08 41.68
C LEU A 156 7.29 18.70 40.58
N SER A 157 7.63 19.98 40.75
CA SER A 157 8.64 20.66 39.95
C SER A 157 9.85 20.95 40.83
N SER A 158 10.73 19.97 40.96
CA SER A 158 12.13 20.16 41.32
C SER A 158 12.83 18.80 41.32
N ASN A 159 13.76 18.61 40.38
CA ASN A 159 14.73 17.50 40.24
C ASN A 159 14.42 16.40 39.21
N VAL A 160 13.64 16.68 38.15
CA VAL A 160 13.77 15.92 36.89
C VAL A 160 14.79 16.66 36.03
N GLY A 161 15.94 16.04 35.77
CA GLY A 161 17.04 16.68 35.02
C GLY A 161 16.57 17.12 33.63
N GLY A 162 16.79 18.40 33.29
CA GLY A 162 16.26 19.06 32.08
C GLY A 162 16.52 18.37 30.73
N ASN A 163 17.45 17.41 30.67
CA ASN A 163 17.72 16.61 29.46
C ASN A 163 16.69 15.51 29.17
N VAL A 164 15.93 15.02 30.15
CA VAL A 164 14.95 13.93 29.92
C VAL A 164 13.65 14.49 29.38
N GLN A 165 13.16 15.57 29.99
CA GLN A 165 11.91 16.21 29.58
C GLN A 165 11.98 16.70 28.13
N GLN A 166 13.08 17.35 27.74
CA GLN A 166 13.29 17.79 26.36
C GLN A 166 13.28 16.62 25.38
N LYS A 167 13.97 15.51 25.70
CA LYS A 167 13.98 14.31 24.85
C LYS A 167 12.61 13.68 24.66
N ILE A 168 11.76 13.72 25.70
CA ILE A 168 10.37 13.24 25.58
C ILE A 168 9.57 14.19 24.68
N MET A 169 9.74 15.50 24.84
CA MET A 169 9.07 16.49 24.00
C MET A 169 9.47 16.34 22.53
N ASP A 170 10.77 16.22 22.24
CA ASP A 170 11.29 16.03 20.89
C ASP A 170 10.76 14.73 20.26
N LEU A 171 10.75 13.64 21.04
CA LEU A 171 10.20 12.35 20.61
C LEU A 171 8.69 12.43 20.34
N ASP A 172 7.93 13.14 21.18
CA ASP A 172 6.49 13.33 20.99
C ASP A 172 6.20 14.22 19.76
N GLU A 173 7.06 15.19 19.45
CA GLU A 173 6.99 15.98 18.21
C GLU A 173 7.31 15.17 16.96
N GLU A 174 8.32 14.31 17.03
CA GLU A 174 8.66 13.36 15.95
C GLU A 174 7.49 12.39 15.70
N HIS A 175 6.92 11.83 16.76
CA HIS A 175 5.76 10.93 16.68
C HIS A 175 4.54 11.59 16.03
N LYS A 176 4.26 12.86 16.37
CA LYS A 176 3.16 13.64 15.76
C LYS A 176 3.29 13.81 14.25
N LYS A 177 4.52 13.85 13.73
CA LYS A 177 4.81 14.00 12.30
C LYS A 177 4.72 12.67 11.56
N ASN A 178 5.18 11.59 12.20
CA ASN A 178 5.37 10.31 11.52
C ASN A 178 4.18 9.35 11.69
N TYR A 179 3.44 9.42 12.81
CA TYR A 179 2.32 8.53 13.08
C TYR A 179 0.98 9.10 12.59
N VAL A 180 0.89 9.26 11.28
CA VAL A 180 -0.19 9.97 10.59
C VAL A 180 -0.85 9.12 9.50
N CYS A 181 -2.05 9.50 9.09
CA CYS A 181 -2.74 8.86 7.97
C CYS A 181 -1.92 9.00 6.67
N PRO A 182 -1.65 7.90 5.92
CA PRO A 182 -0.87 7.96 4.68
C PRO A 182 -1.46 8.82 3.56
N LYS A 183 -2.76 9.16 3.66
CA LYS A 183 -3.45 9.98 2.67
C LYS A 183 -3.67 11.42 3.10
N CYS A 184 -4.24 11.64 4.29
CA CYS A 184 -4.60 12.99 4.74
C CYS A 184 -3.69 13.55 5.83
N TYR A 185 -2.65 12.81 6.23
CA TYR A 185 -1.66 13.21 7.22
C TYR A 185 -2.25 13.58 8.59
N LYS A 186 -3.47 13.12 8.89
CA LYS A 186 -4.07 13.27 10.21
C LYS A 186 -3.33 12.40 11.23
N PHE A 187 -2.82 13.02 12.29
CA PHE A 187 -2.19 12.34 13.42
C PHE A 187 -3.17 11.43 14.19
N PHE A 188 -2.70 10.23 14.55
CA PHE A 188 -3.48 9.21 15.26
C PHE A 188 -3.39 9.28 16.79
N GLY A 189 -2.58 10.17 17.35
CA GLY A 189 -2.43 10.24 18.81
C GLY A 189 -1.55 9.12 19.35
N ASN A 190 -1.91 8.65 20.54
CA ASN A 190 -1.29 7.49 21.18
C ASN A 190 -2.13 6.21 20.98
N GLU A 191 -2.99 6.17 19.95
CA GLU A 191 -3.78 4.99 19.63
C GLU A 191 -2.85 3.85 19.17
N PRO A 192 -2.86 2.67 19.82
CA PRO A 192 -2.05 1.53 19.40
C PRO A 192 -2.33 1.12 17.96
N PHE A 193 -1.28 0.73 17.23
CA PHE A 193 -1.40 0.36 15.82
C PHE A 193 -2.41 -0.77 15.58
N GLU A 194 -2.48 -1.75 16.48
CA GLU A 194 -3.43 -2.86 16.42
C GLU A 194 -4.91 -2.38 16.39
N ASN A 195 -5.22 -1.26 17.06
CA ASN A 195 -6.56 -0.67 17.00
C ASN A 195 -6.83 -0.01 15.65
N LEU A 196 -5.83 0.66 15.07
CA LEU A 196 -5.92 1.21 13.71
C LEU A 196 -6.14 0.10 12.67
N LYS A 197 -5.40 -1.01 12.82
CA LYS A 197 -5.47 -2.20 11.96
C LYS A 197 -6.85 -2.84 11.99
N LYS A 198 -7.41 -3.03 13.20
CA LYS A 198 -8.80 -3.51 13.39
C LYS A 198 -9.83 -2.59 12.75
N ARG A 199 -9.63 -1.27 12.81
CA ARG A 199 -10.52 -0.31 12.15
C ARG A 199 -10.41 -0.38 10.62
N GLY A 200 -9.20 -0.48 10.07
CA GLY A 200 -8.96 -0.61 8.63
C GLY A 200 -9.21 0.64 7.77
N PHE A 201 -9.64 1.76 8.35
CA PHE A 201 -9.87 3.03 7.63
C PHE A 201 -9.59 4.28 8.47
N CYS A 202 -9.38 5.41 7.78
CA CYS A 202 -9.17 6.71 8.41
C CYS A 202 -10.45 7.33 8.95
N PHE A 203 -10.48 7.69 10.24
CA PHE A 203 -11.63 8.38 10.83
C PHE A 203 -11.89 9.77 10.23
N ALA A 204 -10.85 10.45 9.73
CA ALA A 204 -10.93 11.78 9.16
C ALA A 204 -11.29 11.76 7.66
N CYS A 205 -10.47 11.14 6.80
CA CYS A 205 -10.68 11.16 5.35
C CYS A 205 -11.43 9.93 4.80
N LYS A 206 -11.86 9.01 5.67
CA LYS A 206 -12.62 7.78 5.33
C LYS A 206 -11.94 6.83 4.35
N THR A 207 -10.66 7.04 4.06
CA THR A 207 -9.90 6.17 3.17
C THR A 207 -9.63 4.83 3.85
N LYS A 208 -9.91 3.75 3.12
CA LYS A 208 -9.58 2.39 3.53
C LYS A 208 -8.08 2.17 3.34
N TRP A 209 -7.42 1.64 4.36
CA TRP A 209 -6.00 1.29 4.30
C TRP A 209 -5.79 -0.19 4.06
N LEU A 210 -6.77 -1.01 4.47
CA LEU A 210 -6.78 -2.45 4.28
C LEU A 210 -8.05 -2.82 3.49
N GLU A 211 -7.91 -3.71 2.51
CA GLU A 211 -9.07 -4.40 1.93
C GLU A 211 -9.61 -5.36 3.00
N GLN A 212 -10.86 -5.16 3.41
CA GLN A 212 -11.60 -6.08 4.30
C GLN A 212 -12.15 -7.26 3.51
#